data_AF-A0AA90HDT1-F1
#
_entry.id   AF-A0AA90HDT1-F1
#
_cell.length_a   1.000
_cell.length_b   1.000
_cell.length_c   1.000
_cell.angle_alpha   90.00
_cell.angle_beta   90.00
_cell.angle_gamma   90.00
#
_symmetry.space_group_name_H-M   'P 1'
#
loop_
_entity.id
_entity.type
_entity.pdbx_description
1 polymer ?
#
loop_
_entity_poly.entity_id
_entity_poly.type
_entity_poly.pdbx_seq_one_letter_code
_entity_poly.pdbx_strand_id
1 'polypeptide(L)' 'MAETKNHSTHESTFERIKEVRAQAIHHTRLAQQFAVERRDLMQGLIDQGLSQADIARELGVTRQAIQKMLAC' A
#
# COMPACT_ATOMS: atom_id res chain seq x y z
N MET A 1 29.73 31.79 18.34
CA MET A 1 29.59 30.42 18.87
C MET A 1 28.14 30.04 18.69
N ALA A 2 27.84 29.14 17.76
CA ALA A 2 26.46 28.72 17.49
C ALA A 2 25.99 27.92 18.71
N GLU A 3 24.95 28.41 19.38
CA GLU A 3 24.20 27.63 20.37
C GLU A 3 23.82 26.32 19.71
N THR A 4 24.47 25.24 20.13
CA THR A 4 24.02 23.88 19.88
C THR A 4 22.66 23.79 20.55
N LYS A 5 21.60 24.12 19.80
CA LYS A 5 20.20 23.99 20.25
C LYS A 5 20.12 22.64 20.94
N ASN A 6 19.63 22.62 22.17
CA ASN A 6 19.68 21.43 23.02
C ASN A 6 18.74 20.38 22.43
N HIS A 7 19.21 19.64 21.40
CA HIS A 7 18.45 18.63 20.67
C HIS A 7 18.02 17.48 21.59
N SER A 8 18.64 17.37 22.77
CA SER A 8 18.27 16.48 23.86
C SER A 8 16.78 16.58 24.22
N THR A 9 16.18 17.77 24.20
CA THR A 9 14.75 17.94 24.55
C THR A 9 13.80 17.31 23.52
N HIS A 10 14.27 17.08 22.29
CA HIS A 10 13.45 16.54 21.20
C HIS A 10 13.91 15.16 20.72
N GLU A 11 14.92 14.57 21.37
CA GLU A 11 15.52 13.29 21.00
C GLU A 11 14.47 12.17 20.96
N SER A 12 13.59 12.10 21.97
CA SER A 12 12.48 11.13 22.01
C SER A 12 11.52 11.26 20.83
N THR A 13 11.23 12.49 20.39
CA THR A 13 10.39 12.75 19.22
C THR A 13 11.08 12.30 17.94
N PHE A 14 12.38 12.54 17.79
CA PHE A 14 13.14 12.08 16.63
C PHE A 14 13.23 10.55 16.55
N GLU A 15 13.44 9.86 17.67
CA GLU A 15 13.39 8.40 17.71
C GLU A 15 12.01 7.88 17.31
N ARG A 16 10.94 8.50 17.83
CA ARG A 16 9.58 8.13 17.41
C ARG A 16 9.33 8.35 15.92
N ILE A 17 9.83 9.43 15.34
CA ILE A 17 9.73 9.70 13.89
C ILE A 17 10.43 8.60 13.10
N LYS A 18 11.63 8.18 13.52
CA LYS A 18 12.38 7.10 12.86
C LYS A 18 11.61 5.78 12.89
N GLU A 19 11.05 5.42 14.04
CA GLU A 19 10.24 4.21 14.20
C GLU A 19 9.01 4.22 13.28
N VAL A 20 8.20 5.28 13.34
CA VAL A 20 6.98 5.39 12.52
C VAL A 20 7.33 5.38 11.03
N ARG A 21 8.42 6.06 10.63
CA ARG A 21 8.89 6.03 9.24
C ARG A 21 9.31 4.63 8.80
N ALA A 22 10.01 3.87 9.65
CA ALA A 22 10.39 2.50 9.35
C ALA A 22 9.15 1.60 9.18
N GLN A 23 8.15 1.74 10.04
CA GLN A 23 6.87 1.02 9.92
C GLN A 23 6.13 1.39 8.64
N ALA A 24 6.04 2.68 8.30
CA ALA A 24 5.39 3.13 7.08
C ALA A 24 6.06 2.55 5.82
N ILE A 25 7.40 2.53 5.79
CA ILE A 25 8.15 1.91 4.68
C ILE A 25 7.86 0.41 4.60
N HIS A 26 7.85 -0.29 5.74
CA HIS A 26 7.55 -1.72 5.78
C HIS A 26 6.13 -2.01 5.26
N HIS A 27 5.12 -1.30 5.75
CA HIS A 27 3.74 -1.44 5.28
C HIS A 27 3.56 -1.05 3.82
N THR A 28 4.30 -0.06 3.33
CA THR A 28 4.29 0.31 1.91
C THR A 28 4.79 -0.86 1.05
N ARG A 29 5.87 -1.53 1.46
CA ARG A 29 6.39 -2.71 0.75
C ARG A 29 5.38 -3.86 0.74
N LEU A 30 4.76 -4.15 1.89
CA LEU A 30 3.72 -5.17 1.99
C LEU A 30 2.52 -4.83 1.09
N ALA A 31 2.06 -3.57 1.11
CA ALA A 31 0.95 -3.13 0.27
C ALA A 31 1.27 -3.29 -1.23
N GLN A 32 2.51 -3.02 -1.65
CA GLN A 32 2.96 -3.25 -3.02
C GLN A 32 2.94 -4.74 -3.38
N GLN A 33 3.43 -5.61 -2.49
CA GLN A 33 3.42 -7.07 -2.71
C GLN A 33 2.00 -7.58 -2.87
N PHE A 34 1.09 -7.23 -1.96
CA PHE A 34 -0.31 -7.64 -2.05
C PHE A 34 -1.04 -7.00 -3.23
N ALA A 35 -0.65 -5.81 -3.69
CA ALA A 35 -1.22 -5.22 -4.89
C ALA A 35 -0.85 -6.02 -6.15
N VAL A 36 0.39 -6.52 -6.23
CA VAL A 36 0.82 -7.43 -7.31
C VAL A 36 0.07 -8.75 -7.23
N GLU A 37 0.06 -9.40 -6.06
CA GLU A 37 -0.64 -10.68 -5.88
C GLU A 37 -2.14 -10.57 -6.24
N ARG A 38 -2.81 -9.51 -5.78
CA ARG A 38 -4.21 -9.25 -6.15
C ARG A 38 -4.40 -9.11 -7.66
N ARG A 39 -3.48 -8.44 -8.36
CA ARG A 39 -3.55 -8.33 -9.82
C ARG A 39 -3.43 -9.69 -10.49
N ASP A 40 -2.45 -10.47 -10.09
CA ASP A 40 -2.21 -11.79 -10.67
C ASP A 40 -3.42 -12.71 -10.46
N LEU A 41 -4.03 -12.67 -9.28
CA LEU A 41 -5.27 -13.39 -8.98
C LEU A 41 -6.44 -12.93 -9.87
N MET A 42 -6.67 -11.62 -10.00
CA MET A 42 -7.73 -11.10 -10.88
C MET A 42 -7.48 -11.45 -12.36
N GLN A 43 -6.23 -11.40 -12.81
CA GLN A 43 -5.88 -11.78 -14.18
C GLN A 43 -6.14 -13.27 -14.40
N GLY A 44 -5.78 -14.13 -13.43
CA GLY A 44 -6.09 -15.55 -13.47
C GLY A 44 -7.59 -15.85 -13.57
N LEU A 45 -8.45 -15.05 -12.93
CA LEU A 45 -9.91 -15.17 -13.08
C LEU A 45 -10.38 -14.78 -14.48
N ILE A 46 -9.81 -13.71 -15.06
CA ILE A 46 -10.11 -13.27 -16.42
C ILE A 46 -9.70 -14.34 -17.43
N ASP A 47 -8.53 -14.95 -17.24
CA ASP A 47 -8.02 -16.01 -18.11
C ASP A 47 -8.89 -17.28 -18.06
N GLN A 48 -9.60 -17.50 -16.94
CA GLN A 48 -10.62 -18.55 -16.79
C GLN A 48 -11.99 -18.18 -17.38
N GLY A 49 -12.12 -16.98 -17.97
CA GLY A 49 -13.31 -16.53 -18.68
C GLY A 49 -14.26 -15.65 -17.85
N LEU A 50 -13.91 -15.27 -16.62
CA LEU A 50 -14.72 -14.31 -15.87
C LEU A 50 -14.59 -12.90 -16.44
N SER A 51 -15.71 -12.18 -16.53
CA SER A 51 -15.67 -10.77 -16.90
C SER A 51 -15.25 -9.89 -15.71
N GLN A 52 -14.65 -8.73 -15.98
CA GLN A 52 -14.38 -7.73 -14.93
C GLN A 52 -15.65 -7.30 -14.17
N ALA A 53 -16.83 -7.38 -14.79
CA ALA A 53 -18.08 -7.03 -14.14
C ALA A 53 -18.51 -8.09 -13.12
N ASP A 54 -18.27 -9.37 -13.41
CA ASP A 54 -18.55 -10.46 -12.47
C ASP A 54 -17.58 -10.42 -11.30
N ILE A 55 -16.29 -10.20 -11.56
CA ILE A 55 -15.29 -10.01 -10.51
C ILE A 55 -15.64 -8.81 -9.62
N ALA A 56 -16.06 -7.68 -10.21
CA ALA A 56 -16.47 -6.50 -9.46
C ALA A 56 -17.68 -6.79 -8.55
N ARG A 57 -18.68 -7.51 -9.07
CA ARG A 57 -19.88 -7.90 -8.33
C ARG A 57 -19.53 -8.78 -7.13
N GLU A 58 -18.67 -9.78 -7.33
CA GLU A 58 -18.26 -10.72 -6.28
C GLU A 58 -17.42 -10.03 -5.19
N LEU A 59 -16.52 -9.13 -5.58
CA LEU A 59 -15.67 -8.38 -4.64
C LEU A 59 -16.40 -7.21 -3.98
N GLY A 60 -17.66 -6.92 -4.33
CA GLY A 60 -18.42 -5.80 -3.78
C GLY A 60 -17.85 -4.42 -4.14
N VAL A 61 -17.22 -4.30 -5.31
CA VAL A 61 -16.60 -3.06 -5.79
C VAL A 61 -17.16 -2.65 -7.14
N THR A 62 -16.82 -1.43 -7.59
CA THR A 62 -17.21 -0.97 -8.92
C THR A 62 -16.31 -1.59 -10.00
N ARG A 63 -16.82 -1.74 -11.22
CA ARG A 63 -16.00 -2.15 -12.38
C ARG A 63 -14.81 -1.22 -12.60
N GLN A 64 -14.98 0.08 -12.34
CA GLN A 64 -13.90 1.07 -12.40
C GLN A 64 -12.79 0.79 -11.36
N ALA A 65 -13.14 0.29 -10.17
CA ALA A 65 -12.17 -0.13 -9.17
C ALA A 65 -11.32 -1.29 -9.69
N ILE A 66 -11.95 -2.32 -10.29
CA ILE A 66 -11.23 -3.44 -10.93
C ILE A 66 -10.29 -2.93 -12.02
N GLN A 67 -10.76 -2.04 -12.90
CA GLN A 67 -9.92 -1.45 -13.95
C GLN A 67 -8.68 -0.75 -13.37
N LYS A 68 -8.85 0.05 -12.31
CA LYS A 68 -7.72 0.70 -11.62
C LYS A 68 -6.77 -0.32 -11.00
N MET A 69 -7.32 -1.35 -10.35
CA MET A 69 -6.50 -2.37 -9.70
C MET A 69 -5.68 -3.18 -10.70
N LEU A 70 -6.17 -3.40 -11.93
CA LEU A 70 -5.42 -4.07 -13.01
C LEU A 70 -4.38 -3.15 -13.67
N ALA A 71 -4.63 -1.84 -13.72
CA ALA A 71 -3.74 -0.86 -14.37
C ALA A 71 -2.55 -0.40 -13.51
N CYS A 72 -2.58 -0.63 -12.19
CA CYS A 72 -1.54 -0.24 -11.23
C CYS A 72 -0.52 -1.35 -11.06
#